data_AF-A0A2V0PBQ1-F1
#
_entry.id   AF-A0A2V0PBQ1-F1
#
_cell.length_a   1.000
_cell.length_b   1.000
_cell.length_c   1.000
_cell.angle_alpha   90.00
_cell.angle_beta   90.00
_cell.angle_gamma   90.00
#
_symmetry.space_group_name_H-M   'P 1'
#
loop_
_entity.id
_entity.type
_entity.pdbx_description
1 polymer ?
#
loop_
_entity_poly.entity_id
_entity_poly.type
_entity_poly.pdbx_seq_one_letter_code
_entity_poly.pdbx_strand_id
1 'polypeptide(L)'
;MATLAKLHTFLETPMAKIMPSFLAATGFSFAAIYANKAIFNVAPNSLSPDFVAAAAEKEGIAERISAPAVFLNPIRRGINGGVRGPDDVATA
;
A
#
# COMPACT_ATOMS: atom_id res chain seq x y z
N MET A 1 -11.10 -46.18 -4.29
CA MET A 1 -9.81 -45.47 -4.47
C MET A 1 -9.52 -45.04 -5.92
N ALA A 2 -10.07 -45.68 -6.96
CA ALA A 2 -9.77 -45.33 -8.36
C ALA A 2 -10.33 -43.99 -8.88
N THR A 3 -11.39 -43.45 -8.25
CA THR A 3 -12.02 -42.16 -8.64
C THR A 3 -11.22 -40.95 -8.16
N LEU A 4 -10.57 -41.05 -6.99
CA LEU A 4 -9.73 -39.98 -6.43
C LEU A 4 -8.46 -39.77 -7.24
N ALA A 5 -7.82 -40.86 -7.69
CA ALA A 5 -6.65 -40.81 -8.56
C ALA A 5 -6.95 -40.18 -9.92
N LYS A 6 -8.12 -40.48 -10.51
CA LYS A 6 -8.54 -39.85 -11.78
C LYS A 6 -8.84 -38.35 -11.65
N LEU A 7 -9.42 -37.91 -10.53
CA LEU A 7 -9.62 -36.49 -10.24
C LEU A 7 -8.30 -35.74 -10.07
N HIS A 8 -7.32 -36.36 -9.41
CA HIS A 8 -5.97 -35.80 -9.27
C HIS A 8 -5.32 -35.60 -10.64
N THR A 9 -5.28 -36.63 -11.48
CA THR A 9 -4.68 -36.54 -12.83
C THR A 9 -5.41 -35.55 -13.75
N PHE A 10 -6.73 -35.39 -13.59
CA PHE A 10 -7.54 -34.43 -14.35
C PHE A 10 -7.31 -32.98 -13.91
N LEU A 11 -7.02 -32.73 -12.64
CA LEU A 11 -6.66 -31.39 -12.14
C LEU A 11 -5.19 -31.04 -12.44
N GLU A 12 -4.30 -32.04 -12.47
CA GLU A 12 -2.86 -31.85 -12.75
C GLU A 12 -2.57 -31.56 -14.22
N THR A 13 -3.26 -32.20 -15.16
CA THR A 13 -2.98 -32.06 -16.61
C THR A 13 -3.24 -30.68 -17.21
N PRO A 14 -4.31 -29.93 -16.88
CA PRO A 14 -4.49 -28.56 -17.35
C PRO A 14 -3.56 -27.60 -16.60
N MET A 15 -3.37 -27.79 -15.29
CA MET A 15 -2.51 -26.92 -14.49
C MET A 15 -1.04 -27.02 -14.91
N ALA A 16 -0.50 -28.21 -15.14
CA ALA A 16 0.89 -28.39 -15.58
C ALA A 16 1.16 -27.78 -16.97
N LYS A 17 0.14 -27.68 -17.83
CA LYS A 17 0.26 -27.08 -19.17
C LYS A 17 0.06 -25.57 -19.18
N ILE A 18 -0.82 -25.05 -18.31
CA ILE A 18 -1.18 -23.63 -18.26
C ILE A 18 -0.22 -22.85 -17.34
N MET A 19 0.26 -23.48 -16.26
CA MET A 19 1.11 -22.83 -15.26
C MET A 19 2.40 -22.25 -15.85
N PRO A 20 3.15 -22.91 -16.75
CA PRO A 20 4.34 -22.32 -17.34
C PRO A 20 4.04 -21.03 -18.12
N SER A 21 2.96 -21.03 -18.91
CA SER A 21 2.52 -19.85 -19.66
C SER A 21 2.03 -18.73 -18.74
N PHE A 22 1.31 -19.07 -17.67
CA PHE A 22 0.86 -18.12 -16.67
C PHE A 22 2.03 -17.47 -15.94
N LEU A 23 3.03 -18.26 -15.53
CA LEU A 23 4.24 -17.77 -14.88
C LEU A 23 5.07 -16.89 -15.82
N ALA A 24 5.19 -17.28 -17.11
CA ALA A 24 5.86 -16.49 -18.12
C ALA A 24 5.16 -15.14 -18.35
N ALA A 25 3.82 -15.14 -18.49
CA ALA A 25 3.03 -13.93 -18.67
C ALA A 25 3.11 -13.01 -17.45
N THR A 26 3.04 -13.59 -16.25
CA THR A 26 3.17 -12.85 -14.98
C THR A 26 4.57 -12.23 -14.86
N GLY A 27 5.63 -13.02 -15.06
CA GLY A 27 7.01 -12.54 -15.02
C GLY A 27 7.27 -11.42 -16.03
N PHE A 28 6.81 -11.57 -17.27
CA PHE A 28 6.93 -10.53 -18.28
C PHE A 28 6.17 -9.25 -17.89
N SER A 29 4.98 -9.39 -17.30
CA SER A 29 4.20 -8.24 -16.83
C SER A 29 4.93 -7.46 -15.73
N PHE A 30 5.54 -8.16 -14.76
CA PHE A 30 6.35 -7.51 -13.72
C PHE A 30 7.59 -6.82 -14.31
N ALA A 31 8.29 -7.47 -15.24
CA ALA A 31 9.44 -6.88 -15.91
C ALA A 31 9.05 -5.62 -16.70
N ALA A 32 7.92 -5.66 -17.41
CA ALA A 32 7.40 -4.53 -18.18
C ALA A 32 7.00 -3.36 -17.26
N ILE A 33 6.33 -3.63 -16.12
CA ILE A 33 5.98 -2.60 -15.13
C ILE A 33 7.24 -1.98 -14.53
N TYR A 34 8.24 -2.80 -14.19
CA TYR A 34 9.51 -2.32 -13.65
C TYR A 34 10.26 -1.43 -14.65
N ALA A 35 10.40 -1.89 -15.89
CA ALA A 35 11.03 -1.12 -16.97
C ALA A 35 10.28 0.19 -17.24
N ASN A 36 8.94 0.16 -17.25
CA ASN A 36 8.13 1.36 -17.43
C ASN A 36 8.33 2.39 -16.31
N LYS A 37 8.45 1.93 -15.05
CA LYS A 37 8.78 2.80 -13.92
C LYS A 37 10.18 3.42 -14.06
N ALA A 38 11.17 2.64 -14.49
CA ALA A 38 12.55 3.11 -14.60
C ALA A 38 12.77 4.09 -15.76
N ILE A 39 12.08 3.88 -16.89
CA ILE A 39 12.37 4.59 -18.14
C ILE A 39 11.44 5.80 -18.33
N PHE A 40 10.15 5.68 -18.02
CA PHE A 40 9.14 6.65 -18.44
C PHE A 40 8.51 7.45 -17.30
N ASN A 41 8.65 6.99 -16.05
CA ASN A 41 8.02 7.66 -14.91
C ASN A 41 9.05 8.33 -14.01
N VAL A 42 9.06 9.66 -14.04
CA VAL A 42 9.68 10.45 -12.98
C VAL A 42 8.73 10.41 -11.79
N ALA A 43 9.23 9.94 -10.64
CA ALA A 43 8.44 9.93 -9.41
C ALA A 43 8.07 11.37 -9.01
N PRO A 44 6.84 11.64 -8.57
CA PRO A 44 6.46 12.96 -8.07
C PRO A 44 7.27 13.30 -6.82
N ASN A 45 7.56 14.60 -6.63
CA ASN A 45 8.28 15.09 -5.46
C ASN A 45 7.58 14.77 -4.13
N SER A 46 6.28 14.49 -4.15
CA SER A 46 5.51 14.04 -2.98
C SER A 46 5.84 12.62 -2.51
N LEU A 47 6.64 11.87 -3.26
CA LEU A 47 7.18 10.56 -2.86
C LEU A 47 8.68 10.64 -2.52
N SER A 48 9.25 11.84 -2.40
CA SER A 48 10.62 11.98 -1.94
C SER A 48 10.74 11.54 -0.48
N PRO A 49 11.89 10.99 -0.05
CA PRO A 49 12.10 10.59 1.34
C PRO A 49 11.84 11.72 2.32
N ASP A 50 12.24 12.95 1.97
CA ASP A 50 12.04 14.14 2.80
C ASP A 50 10.56 14.51 2.95
N PHE A 51 9.79 14.40 1.87
CA PHE A 51 8.35 14.67 1.91
C PHE A 51 7.60 13.60 2.72
N VAL A 52 7.98 12.33 2.57
CA VAL A 52 7.42 11.23 3.35
C VAL A 52 7.78 11.36 4.83
N ALA A 53 9.02 11.76 5.15
CA ALA A 53 9.46 12.00 6.52
C ALA A 53 8.69 13.17 7.17
N ALA A 54 8.54 14.30 6.45
CA ALA A 54 7.75 15.43 6.92
C ALA A 54 6.26 15.08 7.08
N ALA A 55 5.70 14.26 6.19
CA ALA A 55 4.33 13.78 6.30
C ALA A 55 4.14 12.81 7.48
N ALA A 56 5.16 12.01 7.80
CA ALA A 56 5.17 11.12 8.97
C ALA A 56 5.34 11.90 10.29
N GLU A 57 6.09 12.99 10.29
CA GLU A 57 6.20 13.87 11.47
C GLU A 57 4.87 14.59 11.76
N LYS A 58 4.19 15.04 10.71
CA LYS A 58 2.86 15.68 10.81
C LYS A 58 1.70 14.68 10.76
N GLU A 59 1.98 13.40 10.96
CA GLU A 59 0.99 12.37 10.64
C GLU A 59 -0.25 12.50 11.51
N GLY A 60 -1.37 12.82 10.88
CA GLY A 60 -2.63 12.99 11.60
C GLY A 60 -2.85 14.39 12.13
N ILE A 61 -2.08 15.38 11.72
CA ILE A 61 -2.28 16.78 12.08
C ILE A 61 -2.49 17.59 10.80
N ALA A 62 -3.59 18.34 10.76
CA ALA A 62 -3.84 19.34 9.72
C ALA A 62 -3.58 20.74 10.29
N GLU A 63 -2.59 21.42 9.71
CA GLU A 63 -2.39 22.85 9.90
C GLU A 63 -3.48 23.62 9.15
N ARG A 64 -4.06 24.63 9.80
CA ARG A 64 -5.11 25.47 9.22
C ARG A 64 -4.61 26.91 9.18
N ILE A 65 -4.89 27.60 8.07
CA ILE A 65 -4.37 28.96 7.84
C ILE A 65 -4.94 29.98 8.85
N SER A 66 -6.18 29.77 9.29
CA SER A 66 -6.92 30.73 10.13
C SER A 66 -7.53 30.10 11.39
N ALA A 67 -7.02 28.95 11.83
CA ALA A 67 -7.54 28.20 12.98
C ALA A 67 -6.41 27.35 13.60
N PRO A 68 -6.54 26.93 14.87
CA PRO A 68 -5.59 26.00 15.47
C PRO A 68 -5.53 24.68 14.71
N ALA A 69 -4.39 24.00 14.81
CA ALA A 69 -4.20 22.70 14.18
C ALA A 69 -5.21 21.67 14.73
N VAL A 70 -5.63 20.73 13.87
CA VAL A 70 -6.65 19.73 14.24
C VAL A 70 -6.16 18.34 13.87
N PHE A 71 -6.54 17.34 14.66
CA PHE A 71 -6.27 15.95 14.30
C PHE A 71 -7.07 15.52 13.07
N LEU A 72 -6.38 14.94 12.10
CA LEU A 72 -6.97 14.22 10.98
C LEU A 72 -7.35 12.80 11.40
N ASN A 73 -8.60 12.41 11.16
CA ASN A 73 -9.14 11.08 11.50
C ASN A 73 -8.98 10.69 13.00
N PRO A 74 -9.49 11.50 13.94
CA PRO A 74 -9.28 11.28 15.38
C PRO A 74 -9.82 9.94 15.89
N ILE A 75 -10.94 9.44 15.32
CA ILE A 75 -11.55 8.16 15.70
C ILE A 75 -10.63 6.98 15.37
N ARG A 76 -10.08 6.95 14.14
CA ARG A 76 -9.19 5.86 13.71
C ARG A 76 -7.84 5.90 14.43
N ARG A 77 -7.42 7.10 14.87
CA ARG A 77 -6.16 7.31 15.60
C ARG A 77 -6.30 7.15 17.12
N GLY A 78 -7.50 6.84 17.62
CA GLY A 78 -7.74 6.64 19.05
C GLY A 78 -7.44 7.86 19.91
N ILE A 79 -7.54 9.07 19.34
CA ILE A 79 -7.26 10.31 20.06
C ILE A 79 -8.34 10.49 21.13
N ASN A 80 -7.91 10.66 22.38
CA ASN A 80 -8.80 10.82 23.51
C ASN A 80 -9.64 12.10 23.35
N GLY A 81 -10.96 11.99 23.59
CA GLY A 81 -11.90 13.11 23.42
C GLY A 81 -11.67 14.29 24.38
N GLY A 82 -10.76 14.16 25.34
CA GLY A 82 -10.30 15.26 26.21
C GLY A 82 -9.24 16.17 25.59
N VAL A 83 -8.62 15.77 24.49
CA VAL A 83 -7.58 16.55 23.79
C VAL A 83 -8.26 17.38 22.69
N ARG A 84 -8.18 18.72 22.76
CA ARG A 84 -8.89 19.60 21.81
C ARG A 84 -8.07 19.82 20.54
N GLY A 85 -6.75 19.79 20.64
CA GLY A 85 -5.86 19.88 19.49
C GLY A 85 -4.50 19.23 19.73
N PRO A 86 -3.67 19.12 18.68
CA PRO A 86 -2.31 18.59 18.75
C PRO A 86 -1.42 19.34 19.76
N ASP A 87 -1.67 20.64 19.92
CA ASP A 87 -0.93 21.52 20.83
C ASP A 87 -1.17 21.16 22.32
N ASP A 88 -2.27 20.48 22.63
CA ASP A 88 -2.61 20.04 24.00
C ASP A 88 -1.91 18.73 24.40
N VAL A 89 -1.30 18.02 23.45
CA VAL A 89 -0.62 16.73 23.73
C VAL A 89 0.77 16.94 24.32
N ALA A 90 1.44 18.04 23.99
CA ALA A 90 2.77 18.34 24.51
C ALA A 90 2.76 18.80 25.98
N THR A 91 1.60 19.20 26.49
CA THR A 91 1.37 19.71 27.87
C THR A 91 0.73 18.69 28.81
N ALA A 92 0.40 17.49 28.32
CA ALA A 92 -0.23 16.41 29.08
C ALA A 92 0.78 15.41 29.65
#